data_AF-A0A6S6RU95-F1
#
_entry.id   AF-A0A6S6RU95-F1
#
_cell.length_a   1.000
_cell.length_b   1.000
_cell.length_c   1.000
_cell.angle_alpha   90.00
_cell.angle_beta   90.00
_cell.angle_gamma   90.00
#
_symmetry.space_group_name_H-M   'P 1'
#
loop_
_entity.id
_entity.type
_entity.pdbx_description
1 polymer ?
#
loop_
_entity_poly.entity_id
_entity_poly.type
_entity_poly.pdbx_seq_one_letter_code
_entity_poly.pdbx_strand_id
1 'polypeptide(L)'
;MKKFFLIWIALLGIAALTFGQTQRTLVKTLPIEQTIHKTIFALRGNVEVEEWNNQTVRIITTITTEHTAENVLKALIIAGRYNYELIVDDANQTITVDMPKKDNAVMINGINLDDKLEYKIYIPKGMNYQVGLDYMLM
;
A
#
# COMPACT_ATOMS: atom_id res chain seq x y z
N MET A 1 31.61 28.17 -33.45
CA MET A 1 30.48 27.26 -33.78
C MET A 1 30.64 25.83 -33.23
N LYS A 2 31.85 25.24 -33.18
CA LYS A 2 32.05 23.88 -32.62
C LYS A 2 31.70 23.72 -31.12
N LYS A 3 31.88 24.78 -30.32
CA LYS A 3 31.59 24.77 -28.87
C LYS A 3 30.08 24.77 -28.54
N PHE A 4 29.24 25.33 -29.41
CA PHE A 4 27.79 25.28 -29.24
C PHE A 4 27.22 23.90 -29.55
N PHE A 5 27.78 23.20 -30.54
CA PHE A 5 27.34 21.84 -30.91
C PHE A 5 27.58 20.81 -29.78
N LEU A 6 28.67 20.97 -29.01
CA LEU A 6 28.96 20.14 -27.85
C LEU A 6 27.96 20.32 -26.69
N ILE A 7 27.41 21.52 -26.52
CA ILE A 7 26.41 21.81 -25.47
C ILE A 7 25.07 21.14 -25.81
N TRP A 8 24.68 21.11 -27.09
CA TRP A 8 23.47 20.42 -27.55
C TRP A 8 23.56 18.90 -27.40
N ILE A 9 24.73 18.31 -27.65
CA ILE A 9 24.97 16.87 -27.43
C ILE A 9 24.94 16.53 -25.94
N ALA A 10 25.47 17.41 -25.07
CA ALA A 10 25.44 17.21 -23.62
C ALA A 10 24.01 17.30 -23.04
N LEU A 11 23.14 18.16 -23.58
CA LEU A 11 21.74 18.26 -23.13
C LEU A 11 20.87 17.06 -23.53
N LEU A 12 21.14 16.44 -24.70
CA LEU A 12 20.40 15.26 -25.17
C LEU A 12 20.70 13.99 -24.36
N GLY A 13 21.85 13.92 -23.68
CA GLY A 13 22.24 12.77 -22.86
C GLY A 13 21.51 12.63 -21.53
N ILE A 14 20.90 13.70 -21.00
CA ILE A 14 20.32 13.73 -19.65
C ILE A 14 18.85 13.27 -19.64
N ALA A 15 18.16 13.31 -20.79
CA ALA A 15 16.74 12.96 -20.87
C ALA A 15 16.43 11.44 -20.84
N ALA A 16 17.45 10.58 -20.94
CA ALA A 16 17.26 9.13 -21.09
C ALA A 16 17.23 8.35 -19.75
N LEU A 17 17.41 9.00 -18.60
CA LEU A 17 17.54 8.31 -17.31
C LEU A 17 16.42 8.58 -16.30
N THR A 18 15.34 9.26 -16.71
CA THR A 18 14.17 9.42 -15.82
C THR A 18 13.32 8.14 -15.86
N PHE A 19 13.75 7.11 -15.14
CA PHE A 19 12.85 6.04 -14.70
C PHE A 19 11.95 6.64 -13.61
N GLY A 20 10.74 7.04 -13.99
CA GLY A 20 9.77 7.58 -13.04
C GLY A 20 9.29 6.51 -12.06
N GLN A 21 9.10 6.92 -10.80
CA GLN A 21 8.38 6.14 -9.80
C GLN A 21 6.92 6.00 -10.24
N THR A 22 6.42 4.75 -10.29
CA THR A 22 5.00 4.51 -10.57
C THR A 22 4.24 4.46 -9.25
N GLN A 23 3.21 5.30 -9.13
CA GLN A 23 2.38 5.40 -7.93
C GLN A 23 0.91 5.15 -8.23
N ARG A 24 0.22 4.40 -7.35
CA ARG A 24 -1.24 4.20 -7.39
C ARG A 24 -1.85 4.26 -6.00
N THR A 25 -3.02 4.87 -5.91
CA THR A 25 -3.79 4.94 -4.66
C THR A 25 -5.03 4.07 -4.75
N LEU A 26 -5.24 3.23 -3.75
CA LEU A 26 -6.42 2.37 -3.58
C LEU A 26 -7.21 2.84 -2.37
N VAL A 27 -8.53 2.74 -2.44
CA VAL A 27 -9.42 3.05 -1.32
C VAL A 27 -10.27 1.81 -1.02
N LYS A 28 -10.19 1.32 0.21
CA LYS A 28 -11.02 0.23 0.73
C LYS A 28 -11.86 0.76 1.89
N THR A 29 -13.16 0.53 1.83
CA THR A 29 -14.07 0.77 2.96
C THR A 29 -14.48 -0.58 3.54
N LEU A 30 -14.38 -0.70 4.86
CA LEU A 30 -14.77 -1.87 5.64
C LEU A 30 -15.98 -1.47 6.51
N PRO A 31 -17.14 -2.13 6.35
CA PRO A 31 -18.20 -2.02 7.33
C PRO A 31 -17.72 -2.70 8.63
N ILE A 32 -17.85 -2.01 9.76
CA ILE A 32 -17.58 -2.62 11.07
C ILE A 32 -18.92 -3.00 11.69
N GLU A 33 -19.07 -4.26 12.04
CA GLU A 33 -20.24 -4.73 12.78
C GLU A 33 -20.19 -4.22 14.22
N GLN A 34 -21.35 -3.94 14.81
CA GLN A 34 -21.43 -3.37 16.16
C GLN A 34 -20.87 -4.29 17.26
N THR A 35 -20.72 -5.58 16.95
CA THR A 35 -20.17 -6.62 17.83
C THR A 35 -18.65 -6.60 17.91
N ILE A 36 -17.96 -5.84 17.06
CA ILE A 36 -16.50 -5.75 17.03
C ILE A 36 -16.02 -4.64 17.96
N HIS A 37 -15.22 -5.00 18.96
CA HIS A 37 -14.70 -4.09 19.97
C HIS A 37 -13.29 -3.58 19.67
N LYS A 38 -12.53 -4.30 18.83
CA LYS A 38 -11.14 -3.97 18.47
C LYS A 38 -10.82 -4.32 17.02
N THR A 39 -10.16 -3.40 16.32
CA THR A 39 -9.59 -3.66 14.99
C THR A 39 -8.06 -3.68 15.05
N ILE A 40 -7.44 -4.70 14.47
CA ILE A 40 -5.99 -4.84 14.40
C ILE A 40 -5.54 -4.70 12.94
N PHE A 41 -4.54 -3.87 12.68
CA PHE A 41 -3.96 -3.64 11.35
C PHE A 41 -2.53 -4.21 11.25
N ALA A 42 -2.34 -5.45 10.76
CA ALA A 42 -1.03 -6.01 10.36
C ALA A 42 -0.76 -5.58 8.93
N LEU A 43 -0.40 -4.33 8.78
CA LEU A 43 -0.05 -3.81 7.47
C LEU A 43 1.45 -3.55 7.47
N ARG A 44 2.16 -4.22 6.56
CA ARG A 44 3.59 -4.00 6.34
C ARG A 44 3.78 -2.70 5.55
N GLY A 45 4.20 -1.65 6.24
CA GLY A 45 4.46 -0.35 5.64
C GLY A 45 4.27 0.77 6.65
N ASN A 46 4.24 2.01 6.17
CA ASN A 46 3.95 3.14 7.03
C ASN A 46 2.44 3.26 7.23
N VAL A 47 1.98 3.25 8.49
CA VAL A 47 0.56 3.32 8.85
C VAL A 47 0.30 4.59 9.65
N GLU A 48 -0.55 5.45 9.11
CA GLU A 48 -1.10 6.63 9.79
C GLU A 48 -2.58 6.39 10.08
N VAL A 49 -3.01 6.63 11.32
CA VAL A 49 -4.41 6.43 11.75
C VAL A 49 -5.00 7.78 12.16
N GLU A 50 -6.19 8.09 11.63
CA GLU A 50 -6.96 9.28 11.93
C GLU A 50 -8.38 8.90 12.34
N GLU A 51 -8.88 9.45 13.44
CA GLU A 51 -10.28 9.27 13.80
C GLU A 51 -11.21 10.16 12.98
N TRP A 52 -12.36 9.65 12.57
CA TRP A 52 -13.35 10.41 11.80
C TRP A 52 -14.79 10.16 12.23
N ASN A 53 -15.68 11.08 11.86
CA ASN A 53 -17.11 11.00 12.17
C ASN A 53 -17.87 10.16 11.12
N ASN A 54 -17.55 8.86 11.06
CA ASN A 54 -18.23 7.87 10.22
C ASN A 54 -18.25 6.52 10.94
N GLN A 55 -19.18 5.62 10.59
CA GLN A 55 -19.30 4.28 11.19
C GLN A 55 -18.50 3.20 10.46
N THR A 56 -17.74 3.58 9.43
CA THR A 56 -16.92 2.65 8.64
C THR A 56 -15.45 2.88 8.90
N VAL A 57 -14.64 1.84 8.72
CA VAL A 57 -13.19 1.99 8.60
C VAL A 57 -12.86 2.21 7.12
N ARG A 58 -12.08 3.23 6.80
CA ARG A 58 -11.58 3.47 5.44
C ARG A 58 -10.06 3.40 5.42
N ILE A 59 -9.52 2.60 4.54
CA ILE A 59 -8.08 2.45 4.34
C ILE A 59 -7.73 3.01 2.97
N ILE A 60 -6.87 4.01 2.94
CA ILE A 60 -6.26 4.54 1.73
C ILE A 60 -4.85 3.98 1.64
N THR A 61 -4.57 3.19 0.60
CA THR A 61 -3.25 2.63 0.33
C THR A 61 -2.61 3.39 -0.79
N THR A 62 -1.42 3.94 -0.55
CA THR A 62 -0.55 4.42 -1.61
C THR A 62 0.52 3.37 -1.87
N ILE A 63 0.53 2.86 -3.10
CA ILE A 63 1.50 1.89 -3.61
C ILE A 63 2.49 2.65 -4.47
N THR A 64 3.75 2.53 -4.12
CA THR A 64 4.88 3.11 -4.84
C THR A 64 5.78 1.99 -5.31
N THR A 65 6.09 1.96 -6.61
CA THR A 65 6.97 0.95 -7.21
C THR A 65 8.06 1.63 -8.01
N GLU A 66 9.29 1.15 -7.84
CA GLU A 66 10.42 1.49 -8.69
C GLU A 66 10.51 0.51 -9.87
N HIS A 67 11.00 0.98 -11.02
CA HIS A 67 11.24 0.16 -12.21
C HIS A 67 10.05 -0.67 -12.74
N THR A 68 8.83 -0.37 -12.29
CA THR A 68 7.61 -1.10 -12.64
C THR A 68 6.74 -0.23 -13.52
N ALA A 69 6.43 -0.72 -14.72
CA ALA A 69 5.51 -0.03 -15.61
C ALA A 69 4.08 -0.01 -15.05
N GLU A 70 3.36 1.07 -15.30
CA GLU A 70 2.02 1.32 -14.74
C GLU A 70 1.00 0.22 -15.07
N ASN A 71 1.06 -0.35 -16.28
CA ASN A 71 0.22 -1.46 -16.70
C ASN A 71 0.49 -2.74 -15.88
N VAL A 72 1.75 -2.98 -15.48
CA VAL A 72 2.12 -4.11 -14.64
C VAL A 72 1.60 -3.92 -13.22
N LEU A 73 1.75 -2.71 -12.65
CA LEU A 73 1.18 -2.40 -11.35
C LEU A 73 -0.36 -2.59 -11.34
N LYS A 74 -1.04 -2.13 -12.40
CA LYS A 74 -2.48 -2.38 -12.59
C LYS A 74 -2.80 -3.88 -12.63
N ALA A 75 -2.03 -4.67 -13.37
CA ALA A 75 -2.24 -6.12 -13.45
C ALA A 75 -2.08 -6.80 -12.07
N LEU A 76 -1.09 -6.37 -11.27
CA LEU A 76 -0.88 -6.88 -9.91
C LEU A 76 -2.04 -6.50 -8.96
N ILE A 77 -2.58 -5.29 -9.09
CA ILE A 77 -3.78 -4.86 -8.36
C ILE A 77 -4.98 -5.74 -8.74
N ILE A 78 -5.19 -5.97 -10.04
CA ILE A 78 -6.30 -6.82 -10.55
C ILE A 78 -6.14 -8.27 -10.09
N ALA A 79 -4.91 -8.78 -10.06
CA ALA A 79 -4.58 -10.11 -9.54
C ALA A 79 -4.77 -10.23 -8.01
N GLY A 80 -5.06 -9.11 -7.34
CA GLY A 80 -5.36 -9.08 -5.92
C GLY A 80 -4.12 -9.14 -5.02
N ARG A 81 -2.93 -8.81 -5.53
CA ARG A 81 -1.70 -8.73 -4.71
C ARG A 81 -1.87 -7.82 -3.51
N TYR A 82 -2.61 -6.73 -3.68
CA TYR A 82 -2.85 -5.69 -2.67
C TYR A 82 -4.23 -5.81 -2.02
N ASN A 83 -4.87 -6.97 -2.10
CA ASN A 83 -6.17 -7.17 -1.45
C ASN A 83 -5.99 -7.39 0.05
N TYR A 84 -6.88 -6.78 0.81
CA TYR A 84 -7.01 -7.04 2.24
C TYR A 84 -7.72 -8.36 2.48
N GLU A 85 -7.25 -9.10 3.47
CA GLU A 85 -7.95 -10.21 4.10
C GLU A 85 -8.38 -9.79 5.50
N LEU A 86 -9.57 -10.25 5.89
CA LEU A 86 -10.18 -9.96 7.19
C LEU A 86 -10.30 -11.27 7.94
N ILE A 87 -9.68 -11.34 9.12
CA ILE A 87 -9.77 -12.48 10.02
C ILE A 87 -10.60 -12.02 11.22
N VAL A 88 -11.77 -12.63 11.40
CA VAL A 88 -12.68 -12.31 12.51
C VAL A 88 -12.49 -13.33 13.61
N ASP A 89 -12.31 -12.84 14.84
CA ASP A 89 -12.32 -13.62 16.06
C ASP A 89 -13.53 -13.20 16.88
N ASP A 90 -14.60 -13.99 16.78
CA ASP A 90 -15.87 -13.72 17.47
C ASP A 90 -15.74 -13.86 19.00
N ALA A 91 -14.85 -14.73 19.48
CA ALA A 91 -14.67 -14.96 20.91
C ALA A 91 -14.03 -13.75 21.60
N ASN A 92 -13.08 -13.10 20.92
CA ASN A 92 -12.42 -11.89 21.38
C ASN A 92 -13.00 -10.61 20.77
N GLN A 93 -14.08 -10.73 19.99
CA GLN A 93 -14.75 -9.62 19.30
C GLN A 93 -13.78 -8.70 18.55
N THR A 94 -12.81 -9.32 17.88
CA THR A 94 -11.69 -8.64 17.25
C THR A 94 -11.67 -8.94 15.75
N ILE A 95 -11.39 -7.92 14.95
CA ILE A 95 -11.12 -8.11 13.52
C ILE A 95 -9.67 -7.76 13.23
N THR A 96 -9.00 -8.63 12.48
CA THR A 96 -7.65 -8.45 11.99
C THR A 96 -7.69 -8.13 10.49
N VAL A 97 -7.02 -7.05 10.09
CA VAL A 97 -6.88 -6.61 8.71
C VAL A 97 -5.43 -6.82 8.28
N ASP A 98 -5.23 -7.66 7.27
CA ASP A 98 -3.92 -8.03 6.74
C ASP A 98 -3.92 -8.01 5.19
N MET A 99 -2.75 -8.07 4.56
CA MET A 99 -2.54 -8.15 3.12
C MET A 99 -1.54 -9.29 2.79
N PRO A 100 -1.90 -10.56 3.01
CA PRO A 100 -0.92 -11.66 3.00
C PRO A 100 -0.28 -11.89 1.63
N LYS A 101 -1.00 -11.62 0.54
CA LYS A 101 -0.47 -11.81 -0.83
C LYS A 101 0.67 -10.87 -1.19
N LYS A 102 0.82 -9.76 -0.47
CA LYS A 102 1.93 -8.80 -0.64
C LYS A 102 3.27 -9.41 -0.24
N ASP A 103 3.28 -10.34 0.71
CA ASP A 103 4.51 -10.96 1.22
C ASP A 103 5.17 -11.90 0.22
N ASN A 104 4.41 -12.38 -0.75
CA ASN A 104 4.94 -13.22 -1.80
C ASN A 104 5.93 -12.42 -2.66
N ALA A 105 7.14 -12.93 -2.81
CA ALA A 105 8.12 -12.37 -3.74
C ALA A 105 7.59 -12.46 -5.18
N VAL A 106 7.74 -11.37 -5.94
CA VAL A 106 7.33 -11.31 -7.35
C VAL A 106 8.48 -10.71 -8.14
N MET A 107 8.87 -11.39 -9.21
CA MET A 107 9.92 -10.93 -10.11
C MET A 107 9.29 -10.28 -11.34
N ILE A 108 9.74 -9.07 -11.68
CA ILE A 108 9.34 -8.34 -12.89
C ILE A 108 10.62 -8.08 -13.69
N ASN A 109 10.70 -8.63 -14.91
CA ASN A 109 11.87 -8.49 -15.78
C ASN A 109 13.20 -8.91 -15.11
N GLY A 110 13.16 -9.93 -14.25
CA GLY A 110 14.35 -10.41 -13.53
C GLY A 110 14.77 -9.55 -12.33
N ILE A 111 14.01 -8.51 -11.99
CA ILE A 111 14.20 -7.68 -10.80
C ILE A 111 13.09 -8.00 -9.79
N ASN A 112 13.44 -8.10 -8.50
CA ASN A 112 12.45 -8.31 -7.46
C ASN A 112 11.59 -7.04 -7.31
N LEU A 113 10.27 -7.20 -7.28
CA LEU A 113 9.36 -6.10 -7.04
C LEU A 113 9.55 -5.60 -5.61
N ASP A 114 10.10 -4.40 -5.49
CA ASP A 114 10.19 -3.67 -4.23
C ASP A 114 9.18 -2.52 -4.25
N ASP A 115 8.06 -2.75 -3.58
CA ASP A 115 6.92 -1.86 -3.49
C ASP A 115 6.79 -1.27 -2.09
N LYS A 116 6.88 0.07 -2.00
CA LYS A 116 6.65 0.84 -0.78
C LYS A 116 5.14 1.04 -0.58
N LEU A 117 4.63 0.64 0.57
CA LEU A 117 3.25 0.82 0.97
C LEU A 117 3.10 1.86 2.09
N GLU A 118 2.17 2.78 1.87
CA GLU A 118 1.76 3.78 2.85
C GLU A 118 0.25 3.67 3.03
N TYR A 119 -0.21 3.68 4.28
CA TYR A 119 -1.59 3.51 4.65
C TYR A 119 -2.06 4.71 5.44
N LYS A 120 -3.14 5.33 4.97
CA LYS A 120 -3.92 6.28 5.78
C LYS A 120 -5.24 5.62 6.15
N ILE A 121 -5.42 5.36 7.44
CA ILE A 121 -6.57 4.67 7.99
C ILE A 121 -7.45 5.67 8.69
N TYR A 122 -8.70 5.75 8.26
CA TYR A 122 -9.74 6.48 8.94
C TYR A 122 -10.59 5.51 9.75
N ILE A 123 -10.64 5.72 11.06
CA ILE A 123 -11.33 4.84 12.01
C ILE A 123 -12.47 5.60 12.72
N PRO A 124 -13.65 5.00 12.94
CA PRO A 124 -14.73 5.62 13.71
C PRO A 124 -14.25 6.10 15.09
N LYS A 125 -14.70 7.27 15.50
CA LYS A 125 -14.41 7.82 16.84
C LYS A 125 -14.79 6.82 17.94
N GLY A 126 -13.89 6.63 18.90
CA GLY A 126 -14.12 5.78 20.07
C GLY A 126 -13.97 4.27 19.81
N MET A 127 -13.56 3.84 18.62
CA MET A 127 -13.23 2.45 18.33
C MET A 127 -11.81 2.12 18.77
N ASN A 128 -11.61 0.98 19.43
CA ASN A 128 -10.27 0.54 19.82
C ASN A 128 -9.53 -0.03 18.60
N TYR A 129 -8.25 0.31 18.48
CA TYR A 129 -7.39 -0.23 17.42
C TYR A 129 -5.98 -0.52 17.88
N GLN A 130 -5.30 -1.35 17.09
CA GLN A 130 -3.88 -1.64 17.22
C GLN A 130 -3.22 -1.67 15.83
N VAL A 131 -2.01 -1.15 15.76
CA VAL A 131 -1.16 -1.17 14.56
C VAL A 131 0.11 -1.93 14.88
N GLY A 132 0.60 -2.72 13.92
CA GLY A 132 1.88 -3.44 14.02
C GLY A 132 1.71 -4.94 13.84
N LEU A 133 2.78 -5.66 13.52
CA LEU A 133 2.75 -7.09 13.19
C LEU A 133 2.84 -8.00 14.43
N ASP A 134 3.11 -7.43 15.60
CA ASP A 134 3.48 -8.15 16.82
C ASP A 134 2.36 -9.03 17.39
N TYR A 135 1.14 -8.90 16.88
CA TYR A 135 0.01 -9.74 17.28
C TYR A 135 -0.05 -11.09 16.56
N MET A 136 0.72 -11.30 15.49
CA MET A 136 0.77 -12.59 14.78
C MET A 136 1.62 -13.64 15.51
N LEU A 137 2.29 -13.25 16.60
CA LEU A 137 3.20 -14.10 17.39
C LEU A 137 2.60 -14.53 18.75
N MET A 138 1.33 -14.17 19.03
CA MET A 138 0.60 -14.55 20.25
C MET A 138 -0.43 -15.64 19.98
#